data_AF-A0A5N5I8I1-F1
#
_entry.id   AF-A0A5N5I8I1-F1
#
_cell.length_a   1.000
_cell.length_b   1.000
_cell.length_c   1.000
_cell.angle_alpha   90.00
_cell.angle_beta   90.00
_cell.angle_gamma   90.00
#
_symmetry.space_group_name_H-M   'P 1'
#
loop_
_entity.id
_entity.type
_entity.pdbx_description
1 polymer ?
#
loop_
_entity_poly.entity_id
_entity_poly.type
_entity_poly.pdbx_seq_one_letter_code
_entity_poly.pdbx_strand_id
1 'polypeptide(L)'
;MSELLKQPSLIKKATEELDRVIGRERWVEEKDLAQLPYIDAIMKETMRRHPAVVILPPHLAVENSNVAGYDVCKGTLVFVNTWSMGRDPKLWEEPEEFRPERFLGNTGIDLQGQSFELLPFGSGRRMCPVEDLGMEEAYGLVTPRKFPLVAVMEPRLPVHLY
;
A
#
# COMPACT_ATOMS: atom_id res chain seq x y z
N MET A 1 6.93 -5.38 5.18
CA MET A 1 7.69 -6.42 5.92
C MET A 1 7.08 -6.77 7.29
N SER A 2 6.84 -5.81 8.20
CA SER A 2 6.30 -6.10 9.56
C SER A 2 5.05 -7.00 9.55
N GLU A 3 4.06 -6.71 8.71
CA GLU A 3 2.82 -7.50 8.65
C GLU A 3 3.06 -8.92 8.12
N LEU A 4 3.90 -9.08 7.09
CA LEU A 4 4.26 -10.39 6.56
C LEU A 4 4.97 -11.27 7.61
N LEU A 5 5.81 -10.67 8.47
CA LEU A 5 6.48 -11.40 9.55
C LEU A 5 5.52 -11.86 10.64
N LYS A 6 4.45 -11.09 10.91
CA LYS A 6 3.39 -11.48 11.85
C LYS A 6 2.49 -12.58 11.29
N GLN A 7 2.39 -12.71 9.96
CA GLN A 7 1.53 -13.67 9.28
C GLN A 7 2.33 -14.52 8.27
N PRO A 8 3.04 -15.57 8.73
CA PRO A 8 3.87 -16.41 7.86
C PRO A 8 3.12 -17.07 6.69
N SER A 9 1.81 -17.24 6.81
CA SER A 9 0.94 -17.74 5.74
C SER A 9 0.94 -16.83 4.51
N LEU A 10 1.04 -15.51 4.68
CA LEU A 10 1.10 -14.54 3.57
C LEU A 10 2.43 -14.67 2.82
N ILE A 11 3.55 -14.83 3.55
CA ILE A 11 4.88 -15.06 2.96
C ILE A 11 4.85 -16.34 2.12
N LYS A 12 4.25 -17.41 2.64
CA LYS A 12 4.13 -18.68 1.93
C LYS A 12 3.38 -18.52 0.61
N LYS A 13 2.20 -17.88 0.63
CA LYS A 13 1.40 -17.63 -0.58
C LYS A 13 2.13 -16.76 -1.61
N ALA A 14 2.78 -15.68 -1.17
CA ALA A 14 3.58 -14.82 -2.05
C ALA A 14 4.76 -15.57 -2.67
N THR A 15 5.39 -16.46 -1.90
CA THR A 15 6.49 -17.31 -2.38
C THR A 15 6.01 -18.33 -3.41
N GLU A 16 4.84 -18.94 -3.18
CA GLU A 16 4.21 -19.87 -4.13
C GLU A 16 3.85 -19.18 -5.45
N GLU A 17 3.35 -17.93 -5.39
CA GLU A 17 3.09 -17.12 -6.58
C GLU A 17 4.38 -16.83 -7.37
N LEU A 18 5.44 -16.37 -6.69
CA LEU A 18 6.75 -16.13 -7.31
C LEU A 18 7.34 -17.41 -7.93
N ASP A 19 7.28 -18.53 -7.21
CA ASP A 19 7.76 -19.83 -7.70
C ASP A 19 7.00 -20.26 -8.97
N ARG A 20 5.69 -20.01 -9.04
CA ARG A 20 4.85 -20.38 -10.18
C ARG A 20 5.09 -19.49 -11.40
N VAL A 21 5.24 -18.19 -11.21
CA VAL A 21 5.27 -17.20 -12.32
C VAL A 21 6.68 -16.93 -12.82
N ILE A 22 7.64 -16.83 -11.91
CA ILE A 22 9.03 -16.43 -12.21
C ILE A 22 9.96 -17.63 -12.23
N GLY A 23 9.72 -18.60 -11.34
CA GLY A 23 10.63 -19.72 -11.09
C GLY A 23 11.78 -19.31 -10.15
N ARG A 24 12.90 -20.04 -10.22
CA ARG A 24 14.04 -19.88 -9.30
C ARG A 24 15.34 -19.42 -9.96
N GLU A 25 15.35 -19.32 -11.29
CA GLU A 25 16.57 -19.13 -12.08
C GLU A 25 16.88 -17.67 -12.42
N ARG A 26 15.94 -16.74 -12.15
CA ARG A 26 16.09 -15.32 -12.51
C ARG A 26 15.45 -14.38 -11.50
N TRP A 27 15.82 -13.11 -11.60
CA TRP A 27 15.20 -12.02 -10.85
C TRP A 27 13.84 -11.64 -11.43
N VAL A 28 13.00 -11.04 -10.59
CA VAL A 28 11.74 -10.40 -11.00
C VAL A 28 12.07 -9.17 -11.84
N GLU A 29 11.38 -9.02 -12.95
CA GLU A 29 11.45 -7.85 -13.84
C GLU A 29 10.12 -7.10 -13.82
N GLU A 30 10.12 -5.82 -14.19
CA GLU A 30 8.94 -4.95 -14.20
C GLU A 30 7.74 -5.56 -14.97
N LYS A 31 8.01 -6.16 -16.14
CA LYS A 31 6.99 -6.80 -16.98
C LYS A 31 6.28 -7.97 -16.28
N ASP A 32 6.89 -8.55 -15.25
CA ASP A 32 6.31 -9.67 -14.51
C ASP A 32 5.27 -9.21 -13.49
N LEU A 33 5.28 -7.94 -13.08
CA LEU A 33 4.42 -7.42 -12.01
C LEU A 33 2.93 -7.62 -12.31
N ALA A 34 2.54 -7.48 -13.59
CA ALA A 34 1.18 -7.75 -14.06
C ALA A 34 0.72 -9.21 -13.83
N GLN A 35 1.66 -10.14 -13.63
CA GLN A 35 1.41 -11.57 -13.39
C GLN A 35 1.54 -11.97 -11.92
N LEU A 36 1.75 -11.00 -11.01
CA LEU A 36 1.92 -11.23 -9.57
C LEU A 36 0.77 -10.59 -8.75
N PRO A 37 -0.49 -11.01 -8.95
CA PRO A 37 -1.65 -10.38 -8.32
C PRO A 37 -1.66 -10.47 -6.79
N TYR A 38 -1.08 -11.50 -6.18
CA TYR A 38 -0.99 -11.60 -4.72
C TYR A 38 0.03 -10.62 -4.15
N ILE A 39 1.16 -10.42 -4.82
CA ILE A 39 2.13 -9.40 -4.43
C ILE A 39 1.55 -8.00 -4.61
N ASP A 40 0.87 -7.71 -5.73
CA ASP A 40 0.15 -6.44 -5.93
C ASP A 40 -0.89 -6.21 -4.81
N ALA A 41 -1.63 -7.24 -4.44
CA ALA A 41 -2.57 -7.18 -3.33
C ALA A 41 -1.90 -6.88 -1.96
N ILE A 42 -0.73 -7.47 -1.69
CA ILE A 42 0.06 -7.14 -0.49
C ILE A 42 0.51 -5.68 -0.51
N MET A 43 0.93 -5.18 -1.67
CA MET A 43 1.36 -3.79 -1.84
C MET A 43 0.20 -2.82 -1.58
N LYS A 44 -0.95 -3.04 -2.22
CA LYS A 44 -2.17 -2.24 -2.00
C LYS A 44 -2.61 -2.25 -0.54
N GLU A 45 -2.61 -3.41 0.11
CA GLU A 45 -2.97 -3.52 1.53
C GLU A 45 -1.96 -2.83 2.45
N THR A 46 -0.66 -2.87 2.10
CA THR A 46 0.37 -2.10 2.80
C THR A 46 0.12 -0.62 2.68
N MET A 47 -0.21 -0.12 1.50
CA MET A 47 -0.50 1.31 1.29
C MET A 47 -1.78 1.77 1.98
N ARG A 48 -2.82 0.94 2.04
CA ARG A 48 -4.05 1.23 2.77
C ARG A 48 -3.81 1.31 4.27
N ARG A 49 -3.15 0.28 4.84
CA ARG A 49 -2.96 0.16 6.28
C ARG A 49 -1.86 1.08 6.79
N HIS A 50 -0.77 1.20 6.04
CA HIS A 50 0.43 1.94 6.39
C HIS A 50 0.77 2.96 5.30
N PRO A 51 -0.09 3.96 5.06
CA PRO A 51 0.17 4.97 4.04
C PRO A 51 1.46 5.72 4.37
N ALA A 52 2.33 5.90 3.37
CA ALA A 52 3.57 6.67 3.54
C ALA A 52 3.29 8.11 3.97
N VAL A 53 2.16 8.66 3.52
CA VAL A 53 1.68 9.99 3.85
C VAL A 53 0.27 9.87 4.44
N VAL A 54 0.17 10.04 5.77
CA VAL A 54 -1.07 9.91 6.59
C VAL A 54 -2.08 11.03 6.29
N ILE A 55 -1.56 12.23 6.03
CA ILE A 55 -2.33 13.40 5.60
C ILE A 55 -1.62 13.93 4.36
N LEU A 56 -2.31 13.95 3.22
CA LEU A 56 -1.72 14.42 1.95
C LEU A 56 -1.28 15.88 2.05
N PRO A 57 -0.36 16.33 1.18
CA PRO A 57 0.05 17.73 1.13
C PRO A 57 -1.18 18.66 1.07
N PRO A 58 -1.18 19.76 1.83
CA PRO A 58 -2.34 20.63 1.93
C PRO A 58 -2.70 21.26 0.58
N HIS A 59 -4.00 21.30 0.30
CA HIS A 59 -4.56 22.06 -0.81
C HIS A 59 -4.99 23.45 -0.32
N LEU A 60 -4.77 24.48 -1.13
CA LEU A 60 -5.26 25.83 -0.85
C LEU A 60 -6.45 26.15 -1.75
N ALA A 61 -7.57 26.54 -1.16
CA ALA A 61 -8.71 27.05 -1.91
C ALA A 61 -8.34 28.41 -2.55
N VAL A 62 -8.18 28.45 -3.87
CA VAL A 62 -7.81 29.67 -4.61
C VAL A 62 -9.01 30.61 -4.87
N GLU A 63 -10.21 30.07 -4.73
CA GLU A 63 -11.49 30.76 -4.85
C GLU A 63 -12.50 30.16 -3.85
N ASN A 64 -13.65 30.82 -3.68
CA ASN A 64 -14.74 30.26 -2.90
C ASN A 64 -15.26 29.01 -3.60
N SER A 65 -15.43 27.91 -2.87
CA SER A 65 -15.84 26.62 -3.41
C SER A 65 -16.84 25.94 -2.50
N ASN A 66 -17.52 24.91 -3.00
CA ASN A 66 -18.40 24.07 -2.19
C ASN A 66 -17.86 22.63 -2.21
N VAL A 67 -17.75 22.01 -1.03
CA VAL A 67 -17.30 20.62 -0.86
C VAL A 67 -18.31 19.89 0.01
N ALA A 68 -18.93 18.85 -0.52
CA ALA A 68 -19.96 18.06 0.17
C ALA A 68 -21.10 18.90 0.78
N GLY A 69 -21.48 20.01 0.12
CA GLY A 69 -22.51 20.93 0.59
C GLY A 69 -22.00 22.05 1.50
N TYR A 70 -20.72 22.03 1.91
CA TYR A 70 -20.12 23.06 2.78
C TYR A 70 -19.38 24.12 1.97
N ASP A 71 -19.56 25.39 2.36
CA ASP A 71 -18.84 26.51 1.76
C ASP A 71 -17.41 26.60 2.29
N VAL A 72 -16.45 26.58 1.37
CA VAL A 72 -15.01 26.70 1.62
C VAL A 72 -14.53 28.03 1.05
N CYS A 73 -14.21 28.97 1.93
CA CYS A 73 -13.74 30.30 1.54
C CYS A 73 -12.35 30.23 0.88
N LYS A 74 -12.10 31.14 -0.07
CA LYS A 74 -10.76 31.40 -0.59
C LYS A 74 -9.75 31.59 0.56
N GLY A 75 -8.58 30.95 0.43
CA GLY A 75 -7.53 30.97 1.44
C GLY A 75 -7.61 29.84 2.47
N THR A 76 -8.66 29.01 2.44
CA THR A 76 -8.78 27.85 3.34
C THR A 76 -7.82 26.74 2.92
N LEU A 77 -7.12 26.16 3.90
CA LEU A 77 -6.34 24.94 3.72
C LEU A 77 -7.23 23.72 3.88
N VAL A 78 -7.15 22.80 2.91
CA VAL A 78 -7.90 21.55 2.86
C VAL A 78 -6.91 20.40 2.97
N PHE A 79 -7.21 19.46 3.86
CA PHE A 79 -6.39 18.28 4.14
C PHE A 79 -7.18 17.01 3.81
N VAL A 80 -6.52 16.06 3.16
CA VAL A 80 -7.08 14.73 2.89
C VAL A 80 -6.39 13.73 3.82
N ASN A 81 -7.18 13.09 4.68
CA ASN A 81 -6.70 12.16 5.70
C ASN A 81 -6.80 10.71 5.20
N THR A 82 -5.81 10.29 4.44
CA THR A 82 -5.71 8.93 3.87
C THR A 82 -5.65 7.85 4.95
N TRP A 83 -5.08 8.16 6.12
CA TRP A 83 -5.05 7.22 7.24
C TRP A 83 -6.43 6.85 7.76
N SER A 84 -7.31 7.85 7.90
CA SER A 84 -8.69 7.65 8.33
C SER A 84 -9.51 6.98 7.23
N MET A 85 -9.33 7.37 5.97
CA MET A 85 -9.99 6.74 4.82
C MET A 85 -9.66 5.25 4.72
N GLY A 86 -8.38 4.89 4.86
CA GLY A 86 -7.94 3.50 4.87
C GLY A 86 -8.50 2.68 6.03
N ARG A 87 -9.03 3.31 7.08
CA ARG A 87 -9.57 2.65 8.28
C ARG A 87 -11.07 2.79 8.45
N ASP A 88 -11.77 3.43 7.52
CA ASP A 88 -13.20 3.66 7.64
C ASP A 88 -13.96 2.33 7.48
N PRO A 89 -14.69 1.85 8.50
CA PRO A 89 -15.47 0.62 8.42
C PRO A 89 -16.64 0.69 7.42
N LYS A 90 -17.00 1.90 6.94
CA LYS A 90 -17.98 2.07 5.87
C LYS A 90 -17.41 1.76 4.49
N LEU A 91 -16.09 1.89 4.32
CA LEU A 91 -15.38 1.64 3.07
C LEU A 91 -14.71 0.27 3.07
N TRP A 92 -14.25 -0.19 4.24
CA TRP A 92 -13.43 -1.40 4.37
C TRP A 92 -14.01 -2.36 5.41
N GLU A 93 -14.23 -3.61 5.00
CA GLU A 93 -14.52 -4.70 5.93
C GLU A 93 -13.25 -5.04 6.75
N GLU A 94 -13.40 -5.15 8.07
CA GLU A 94 -12.31 -5.41 9.01
C GLU A 94 -11.10 -4.47 8.76
N PRO A 95 -11.28 -3.15 8.88
CA PRO A 95 -10.28 -2.16 8.44
C PRO A 95 -8.95 -2.25 9.20
N GLU A 96 -8.97 -2.78 10.42
CA GLU A 96 -7.78 -2.89 11.25
C GLU A 96 -6.92 -4.12 10.89
N GLU A 97 -7.50 -5.11 10.22
CA GLU A 97 -6.82 -6.34 9.82
C GLU A 97 -6.00 -6.11 8.54
N PHE A 98 -4.80 -6.70 8.52
CA PHE A 98 -3.98 -6.78 7.32
C PHE A 98 -4.38 -8.02 6.52
N ARG A 99 -5.19 -7.81 5.47
CA ARG A 99 -5.81 -8.86 4.66
C ARG A 99 -5.65 -8.57 3.17
N PRO A 100 -4.50 -8.91 2.55
CA PRO A 100 -4.25 -8.72 1.12
C PRO A 100 -5.35 -9.28 0.23
N GLU A 101 -6.00 -10.37 0.65
CA GLU A 101 -7.09 -11.02 -0.07
C GLU A 101 -8.22 -10.08 -0.48
N ARG A 102 -8.40 -8.92 0.19
CA ARG A 102 -9.39 -7.91 -0.19
C ARG A 102 -9.13 -7.26 -1.56
N PHE A 103 -7.90 -7.32 -2.05
CA PHE A 103 -7.50 -6.78 -3.35
C PHE A 103 -7.38 -7.86 -4.44
N LEU A 104 -7.67 -9.12 -4.12
CA LEU A 104 -7.65 -10.20 -5.11
C LEU A 104 -8.92 -10.22 -5.96
N GLY A 105 -8.73 -10.53 -7.24
CA GLY A 105 -9.81 -10.49 -8.23
C GLY A 105 -9.99 -9.09 -8.83
N ASN A 106 -11.09 -8.89 -9.56
CA ASN A 106 -11.38 -7.60 -10.18
C ASN A 106 -12.09 -6.67 -9.19
N THR A 107 -11.31 -6.06 -8.29
CA THR A 107 -11.83 -5.08 -7.32
C THR A 107 -12.10 -3.71 -7.96
N GLY A 108 -11.53 -3.46 -9.14
CA GLY A 108 -11.56 -2.14 -9.77
C GLY A 108 -10.73 -1.08 -9.02
N ILE A 109 -10.01 -1.46 -7.97
CA ILE A 109 -9.17 -0.54 -7.19
C ILE A 109 -7.77 -0.50 -7.80
N ASP A 110 -7.45 0.64 -8.39
CA ASP A 110 -6.12 0.97 -8.89
C ASP A 110 -5.40 1.96 -7.97
N LEU A 111 -4.11 2.18 -8.26
CA LEU A 111 -3.28 3.15 -7.54
C LEU A 111 -3.16 4.49 -8.31
N GLN A 112 -3.80 4.57 -9.48
CA GLN A 112 -3.73 5.67 -10.45
C GLN A 112 -4.61 6.87 -10.07
N GLY A 113 -5.06 6.91 -8.81
CA GLY A 113 -5.85 8.00 -8.27
C GLY A 113 -7.27 8.07 -8.82
N GLN A 114 -7.77 7.01 -9.46
CA GLN A 114 -9.16 6.92 -9.93
C GLN A 114 -10.08 6.29 -8.87
N SER A 115 -9.52 5.50 -7.96
CA SER A 115 -10.23 4.89 -6.83
C SER A 115 -10.05 5.72 -5.55
N PHE A 116 -11.07 6.48 -5.17
CA PHE A 116 -10.99 7.40 -4.03
C PHE A 116 -10.96 6.71 -2.66
N GLU A 117 -11.23 5.41 -2.61
CA GLU A 117 -11.10 4.59 -1.41
C GLU A 117 -9.62 4.44 -0.99
N LEU A 118 -8.69 4.48 -1.96
CA LEU A 118 -7.26 4.27 -1.75
C LEU A 118 -6.43 5.28 -2.55
N LEU A 119 -5.89 6.29 -1.87
CA LEU A 119 -5.14 7.40 -2.50
C LEU A 119 -3.68 7.51 -2.00
N PRO A 120 -2.83 6.49 -2.18
CA PRO A 120 -1.45 6.51 -1.69
C PRO A 120 -0.59 7.59 -2.34
N PHE A 121 -0.91 7.92 -3.59
CA PHE A 121 -0.21 8.93 -4.39
C PHE A 121 -1.05 10.20 -4.62
N GLY A 122 -2.22 10.31 -3.97
CA GLY A 122 -3.19 11.37 -4.23
C GLY A 122 -3.98 11.15 -5.52
N SER A 123 -4.58 12.22 -6.05
CA SER A 123 -5.36 12.19 -7.30
C SER A 123 -5.36 13.57 -7.97
N GLY A 124 -5.64 13.59 -9.27
CA GLY A 124 -5.82 14.80 -10.06
C GLY A 124 -4.52 15.59 -10.29
N ARG A 125 -4.64 16.91 -10.46
CA ARG A 125 -3.53 17.80 -10.90
C ARG A 125 -2.32 17.86 -9.96
N ARG A 126 -2.47 17.38 -8.72
CA ARG A 126 -1.43 17.41 -7.67
C ARG A 126 -1.04 16.01 -7.21
N MET A 127 -1.44 14.98 -7.97
CA MET A 127 -1.01 13.61 -7.76
C MET A 127 0.53 13.51 -7.83
N CYS A 128 1.09 12.58 -7.08
CA CYS A 128 2.53 12.33 -7.09
C CYS A 128 2.98 11.96 -8.50
N PRO A 129 3.97 12.67 -9.10
CA PRO A 129 4.47 12.33 -10.43
C PRO A 129 5.37 11.09 -10.43
N VAL A 130 5.72 10.55 -9.26
CA VAL A 130 6.65 9.43 -9.06
C VAL A 130 5.89 8.12 -8.72
N GLU A 131 4.62 8.02 -9.11
CA GLU A 131 3.83 6.80 -8.88
C GLU A 131 4.52 5.57 -9.48
N ASP A 132 4.86 5.61 -10.76
CA ASP A 132 5.46 4.47 -11.48
C ASP A 132 6.80 4.03 -10.86
N LEU A 133 7.69 4.99 -10.60
CA LEU A 133 9.02 4.72 -10.04
C LEU A 133 8.94 4.21 -8.59
N GLY A 134 8.00 4.73 -7.80
CA GLY A 134 7.79 4.31 -6.41
C GLY A 134 7.23 2.89 -6.31
N MET A 135 6.41 2.49 -7.27
CA MET A 135 5.92 1.11 -7.35
C MET A 135 7.04 0.14 -7.73
N GLU A 136 7.84 0.46 -8.76
CA GLU A 136 8.99 -0.37 -9.17
C GLU A 136 9.98 -0.64 -8.04
N GLU A 137 10.43 0.41 -7.34
CA GLU A 137 11.36 0.26 -6.21
C GLU A 137 10.73 -0.55 -5.07
N ALA A 138 9.46 -0.29 -4.76
CA ALA A 138 8.78 -1.01 -3.71
C ALA A 138 8.62 -2.49 -4.05
N TYR A 139 8.27 -2.83 -5.30
CA TYR A 139 8.24 -4.20 -5.81
C TYR A 139 9.62 -4.85 -5.69
N GLY A 140 10.69 -4.21 -6.16
CA GLY A 140 12.05 -4.74 -6.06
C GLY A 140 12.50 -5.03 -4.62
N LEU A 141 12.05 -4.23 -3.65
CA LEU A 141 12.35 -4.41 -2.23
C LEU A 141 11.48 -5.47 -1.53
N VAL A 142 10.27 -5.76 -2.02
CA VAL A 142 9.44 -6.86 -1.50
C VAL A 142 9.68 -8.19 -2.22
N THR A 143 10.28 -8.18 -3.41
CA THR A 143 10.62 -9.38 -4.19
C THR A 143 12.11 -9.79 -4.22
N PRO A 144 13.00 -9.44 -3.26
CA PRO A 144 14.39 -9.83 -3.39
C PRO A 144 14.53 -11.34 -3.17
N ARG A 145 14.86 -12.08 -4.23
CA ARG A 145 15.22 -13.50 -4.14
C ARG A 145 16.69 -13.72 -4.54
N LYS A 146 17.54 -13.73 -3.50
CA LYS A 146 18.79 -14.49 -3.51
C LYS A 146 18.97 -15.32 -2.23
N PHE A 147 18.31 -14.94 -1.13
CA PHE A 147 18.24 -15.70 0.12
C PHE A 147 16.85 -15.49 0.76
N PRO A 148 16.21 -16.53 1.33
CA PRO A 148 14.98 -16.35 2.08
C PRO A 148 15.24 -15.40 3.25
N LEU A 149 14.40 -14.38 3.41
CA LEU A 149 14.40 -13.57 4.63
C LEU A 149 13.98 -14.46 5.80
N VAL A 150 14.95 -14.93 6.56
CA VAL A 150 14.70 -15.58 7.84
C VAL A 150 14.63 -14.47 8.88
N ALA A 151 13.44 -14.25 9.46
CA ALA A 151 13.33 -13.40 10.63
C ALA A 151 14.00 -14.11 11.81
N VAL A 152 15.25 -13.76 12.06
CA VAL A 152 15.96 -14.15 13.27
C VAL A 152 15.63 -13.09 14.32
N MET A 153 14.65 -13.36 15.19
CA MET A 153 14.47 -12.56 16.41
C MET A 153 15.58 -12.94 17.39
N GLU A 154 16.71 -12.24 17.31
CA GLU A 154 17.70 -12.25 18.38
C GLU A 154 17.33 -11.17 19.40
N PRO A 155 17.00 -11.54 20.65
CA PRO A 155 16.80 -10.58 21.73
C PRO A 155 18.05 -9.73 21.89
N ARG A 156 17.92 -8.40 21.84
CA ARG A 156 19.06 -7.48 22.10
C ARG A 156 19.55 -7.57 23.55
N LEU A 157 18.70 -8.05 24.45
CA LEU A 157 19.00 -8.23 25.85
C LEU A 157 18.69 -9.66 26.28
N PRO A 158 19.41 -10.20 27.28
CA PRO A 158 19.00 -11.43 27.96
C PRO A 158 17.52 -11.43 28.35
N VAL A 159 16.85 -12.58 28.25
CA VAL A 159 15.40 -12.75 28.50
C VAL A 159 14.97 -12.23 29.88
N HIS A 160 15.87 -12.23 30.87
CA HIS A 160 15.60 -11.74 32.22
C HIS A 160 15.59 -10.20 32.36
N LEU A 161 15.85 -9.46 31.27
CA LEU A 161 15.84 -7.99 31.23
C LEU A 161 14.62 -7.42 30.46
N TYR A 162 13.68 -8.29 30.07
CA TYR A 162 12.36 -7.93 29.54
C TYR A 162 11.29 -8.26 30.57
#